data_AF-A0A257HFZ2-F1
#
_entry.id   AF-A0A257HFZ2-F1
#
_cell.length_a   1.000
_cell.length_b   1.000
_cell.length_c   1.000
_cell.angle_alpha   90.00
_cell.angle_beta   90.00
_cell.angle_gamma   90.00
#
_symmetry.space_group_name_H-M   'P 1'
#
loop_
_entity.id
_entity.type
_entity.pdbx_description
1 polymer ?
#
loop_
_entity_poly.entity_id
_entity_poly.type
_entity_poly.pdbx_seq_one_letter_code
_entity_poly.pdbx_strand_id
1 'polypeptide(L)'
;MFARALFLASALLFSGSAMANPVEPAEKAAMQSAMFQHIDRQLVEGRYYDVNLKSGDVRPLVPQKNHPMVLRMGEHYVLCTDFKTASGDSVNVDFYASRRGKSFVIFRTEIDNRSPLEALMKAGKVTMTE
;
A
#
# COMPACT_ATOMS: atom_id res chain seq x y z
N MET A 1 45.16 24.39 42.95
CA MET A 1 43.78 23.90 43.16
C MET A 1 42.92 24.37 41.99
N PHE A 2 41.96 23.54 41.58
CA PHE A 2 41.42 23.39 40.23
C PHE A 2 40.68 24.61 39.65
N ALA A 3 40.97 24.92 38.39
CA ALA A 3 40.04 25.58 37.47
C ALA A 3 39.64 24.55 36.40
N ARG A 4 38.37 24.14 36.37
CA ARG A 4 37.81 23.37 35.26
C ARG A 4 36.57 24.09 34.76
N ALA A 5 36.76 24.75 33.63
CA ALA A 5 35.70 25.38 32.87
C ALA A 5 34.82 24.32 32.17
N LEU A 6 33.53 24.63 32.23
CA LEU A 6 32.37 24.14 31.49
C LEU A 6 32.63 23.71 30.04
N PHE A 7 31.92 22.69 29.55
CA PHE A 7 31.23 22.71 28.25
C PHE A 7 30.18 21.57 28.21
N LEU A 8 28.92 21.89 28.53
CA LEU A 8 27.77 21.04 28.19
C LEU A 8 27.27 21.51 26.81
N ALA A 9 27.58 20.75 25.76
CA ALA A 9 27.02 20.98 24.44
C ALA A 9 25.61 20.38 24.35
N SER A 10 24.59 21.22 24.49
CA SER A 10 23.21 20.87 24.16
C SER A 10 23.07 20.73 22.63
N ALA A 11 23.13 19.50 22.14
CA ALA A 11 22.72 19.18 20.77
C ALA A 11 21.19 19.24 20.69
N LEU A 12 20.66 20.36 20.21
CA LEU A 12 19.28 20.51 19.77
C LEU A 12 19.03 19.53 18.62
N LEU A 13 18.33 18.43 18.92
CA LEU A 13 17.79 17.52 17.93
C LEU A 13 16.73 18.28 17.11
N PHE A 14 17.13 18.73 15.91
CA PHE A 14 16.19 19.19 14.89
C PHE A 14 15.36 18.00 14.43
N SER A 15 14.21 17.77 15.07
CA SER A 15 13.11 16.98 14.52
C SER A 15 12.44 17.80 13.43
N GLY A 16 13.10 17.92 12.27
CA GLY A 16 12.45 18.45 11.07
C GLY A 16 11.32 17.51 10.69
N SER A 17 10.08 17.97 10.79
CA SER A 17 8.94 17.30 10.17
C SER A 17 9.22 17.25 8.67
N ALA A 18 9.67 16.10 8.18
CA ALA A 18 9.78 15.85 6.76
C ALA A 18 8.36 15.89 6.19
N MET A 19 7.98 17.04 5.63
CA MET A 19 6.74 17.16 4.86
C MET A 19 6.89 16.23 3.66
N ALA A 20 6.17 15.11 3.68
CA ALA A 20 6.24 14.14 2.61
C ALA A 20 5.67 14.76 1.32
N ASN A 21 6.50 14.85 0.27
CA ASN A 21 6.11 15.44 -1.02
C ASN A 21 4.86 14.74 -1.60
N PRO A 22 3.95 15.45 -2.28
CA PRO A 22 2.79 14.83 -2.94
C PRO A 22 3.19 13.73 -3.92
N VAL A 23 2.28 12.79 -4.22
CA VAL A 23 2.56 11.73 -5.20
C VAL A 23 2.51 12.34 -6.59
N GLU A 24 3.63 12.36 -7.29
CA GLU A 24 3.67 12.86 -8.66
C GLU A 24 2.83 11.98 -9.61
N PRO A 25 2.17 12.55 -10.64
CA PRO A 25 1.35 11.77 -11.57
C PRO A 25 2.08 10.59 -12.23
N ALA A 26 3.36 10.77 -12.56
CA ALA A 26 4.20 9.71 -13.12
C ALA A 26 4.44 8.56 -12.11
N GLU A 27 4.57 8.87 -10.82
CA GLU A 27 4.70 7.88 -9.76
C GLU A 27 3.40 7.10 -9.57
N LYS A 28 2.26 7.80 -9.57
CA LYS A 28 0.92 7.19 -9.54
C LYS A 28 0.73 6.22 -10.70
N ALA A 29 1.09 6.63 -11.92
CA ALA A 29 1.02 5.77 -13.09
C ALA A 29 1.94 4.54 -12.99
N ALA A 30 3.15 4.71 -12.45
CA ALA A 30 4.08 3.60 -12.24
C ALA A 30 3.56 2.58 -11.20
N MET A 31 2.93 3.05 -10.11
CA MET A 31 2.27 2.18 -9.14
C MET A 31 1.10 1.41 -9.75
N GLN A 32 0.24 2.10 -10.52
CA GLN A 32 -0.87 1.47 -11.22
C GLN A 32 -0.39 0.39 -12.21
N SER A 33 0.65 0.70 -12.98
CA SER A 33 1.27 -0.27 -13.90
C SER A 33 1.81 -1.49 -13.15
N ALA A 34 2.52 -1.29 -12.04
CA ALA A 34 3.05 -2.38 -11.24
C ALA A 34 1.95 -3.28 -10.64
N MET A 35 0.84 -2.68 -10.21
CA MET A 35 -0.33 -3.41 -9.72
C MET A 35 -0.96 -4.27 -10.82
N PHE A 36 -1.23 -3.70 -12.00
CA PHE A 36 -1.82 -4.47 -13.10
C PHE A 36 -0.89 -5.60 -13.57
N GLN A 37 0.41 -5.33 -13.67
CA GLN A 37 1.39 -6.38 -13.98
C GLN A 37 1.45 -7.47 -12.89
N HIS A 38 1.27 -7.11 -11.61
CA HIS A 38 1.17 -8.09 -10.54
C HIS A 38 -0.08 -8.94 -10.70
N ILE A 39 -1.24 -8.32 -10.91
CA ILE A 39 -2.52 -9.01 -11.15
C ILE A 39 -2.37 -9.98 -12.32
N ASP A 40 -1.89 -9.51 -13.48
CA ASP A 40 -1.74 -10.31 -14.69
C ASP A 40 -0.85 -11.55 -14.46
N ARG A 41 0.23 -11.42 -13.69
CA ARG A 41 1.12 -12.54 -13.33
C ARG A 41 0.49 -13.56 -12.38
N GLN A 42 -0.58 -13.20 -11.67
CA GLN A 42 -1.29 -14.11 -10.76
C GLN A 42 -2.50 -14.78 -11.40
N LEU A 43 -2.88 -14.37 -12.62
CA LEU A 43 -4.02 -14.97 -13.29
C LEU A 43 -3.73 -16.40 -13.72
N VAL A 44 -4.67 -17.28 -13.43
CA VAL A 44 -4.74 -18.64 -13.98
C VAL A 44 -6.03 -18.71 -14.78
N GLU A 45 -5.91 -18.92 -16.09
CA GLU A 45 -7.04 -18.92 -17.03
C GLU A 45 -7.89 -17.64 -16.94
N GLY A 46 -7.24 -16.49 -16.74
CA GLY A 46 -7.90 -15.19 -16.62
C GLY A 46 -8.60 -14.94 -15.29
N ARG A 47 -8.43 -15.81 -14.28
CA ARG A 47 -9.00 -15.66 -12.94
C ARG A 47 -7.90 -15.45 -11.90
N TYR A 48 -8.18 -14.57 -10.94
CA TYR A 48 -7.37 -14.42 -9.73
C TYR A 48 -8.00 -15.29 -8.64
N TYR A 49 -7.24 -16.20 -8.04
CA TYR A 49 -7.78 -17.12 -7.04
C TYR A 49 -7.49 -16.62 -5.63
N ASP A 50 -8.52 -16.56 -4.81
CA ASP A 50 -8.43 -16.28 -3.37
C ASP A 50 -8.71 -17.57 -2.58
N VAL A 51 -7.97 -17.78 -1.49
CA VAL A 51 -8.10 -18.96 -0.64
C VAL A 51 -8.58 -18.53 0.73
N ASN A 52 -9.76 -19.03 1.14
CA ASN A 52 -10.21 -18.88 2.50
C ASN A 52 -9.39 -19.81 3.41
N LEU A 53 -8.42 -19.26 4.13
CA LEU A 53 -7.52 -20.04 4.99
C LEU A 53 -8.21 -20.71 6.19
N LYS A 54 -9.47 -20.36 6.50
CA LYS A 54 -10.25 -21.02 7.57
C LYS A 54 -10.96 -22.27 7.07
N SER A 55 -11.57 -22.21 5.88
CA SER A 55 -12.33 -23.34 5.31
C SER A 55 -11.53 -24.19 4.31
N GLY A 56 -10.49 -23.63 3.71
CA GLY A 56 -9.75 -24.23 2.60
C GLY A 56 -10.38 -23.97 1.23
N ASP A 57 -11.50 -23.24 1.15
CA ASP A 57 -12.18 -22.98 -0.11
C ASP A 57 -11.37 -22.04 -1.01
N VAL A 58 -11.31 -22.37 -2.30
CA VAL A 58 -10.67 -21.55 -3.32
C VAL A 58 -11.76 -20.91 -4.18
N ARG A 59 -11.80 -19.58 -4.24
CA ARG A 59 -12.78 -18.83 -5.05
C ARG A 59 -12.12 -18.09 -6.22
N PRO A 60 -12.67 -18.19 -7.44
CA PRO A 60 -12.21 -17.40 -8.58
C PRO A 60 -12.75 -15.98 -8.52
N LEU A 61 -11.89 -15.01 -8.82
CA LEU A 61 -12.22 -13.59 -8.89
C LEU A 61 -11.84 -13.02 -10.27
N VAL A 62 -12.58 -12.01 -10.71
CA VAL A 62 -12.33 -11.28 -11.97
C VAL A 62 -11.84 -9.88 -11.65
N PRO A 63 -10.58 -9.54 -11.99
CA PRO A 63 -10.08 -8.20 -11.81
C PRO A 63 -10.89 -7.17 -12.60
N GLN A 64 -11.21 -6.04 -11.98
CA GLN A 64 -11.78 -4.90 -12.70
C GLN A 64 -10.67 -3.93 -13.10
N LYS A 65 -10.79 -3.35 -14.29
CA LYS A 65 -9.92 -2.28 -14.75
C LYS A 65 -10.49 -0.92 -14.33
N ASN A 66 -10.62 -0.71 -13.01
CA ASN A 66 -10.97 0.60 -12.45
C ASN A 66 -9.70 1.38 -12.07
N HIS A 67 -9.81 2.71 -11.95
CA HIS A 67 -8.69 3.54 -11.47
C HIS A 67 -8.47 3.25 -9.99
N PRO A 68 -7.35 2.62 -9.60
CA PRO A 68 -7.15 2.28 -8.20
C PRO A 68 -6.88 3.56 -7.41
N MET A 69 -7.46 3.59 -6.23
CA MET A 69 -7.17 4.59 -5.22
C MET A 69 -5.77 4.33 -4.67
N VAL A 70 -4.97 5.40 -4.54
CA VAL A 70 -3.62 5.32 -3.98
C VAL A 70 -3.62 5.97 -2.61
N LEU A 71 -3.12 5.24 -1.63
CA LEU A 71 -2.94 5.70 -0.26
C LEU A 71 -1.46 5.63 0.09
N ARG A 72 -0.99 6.57 0.91
CA ARG A 72 0.38 6.60 1.44
C ARG A 72 0.44 5.98 2.81
N MET A 73 1.47 5.19 3.07
CA MET A 73 1.76 4.52 4.33
C MET A 73 3.26 4.64 4.64
N GLY A 74 3.67 5.81 5.15
CA GLY A 74 5.10 6.14 5.27
C GLY A 74 5.77 6.12 3.90
N GLU A 75 6.83 5.31 3.76
CA GLU A 75 7.57 5.07 2.50
C GLU A 75 6.89 4.06 1.56
N HIS A 76 5.76 3.49 1.98
CA HIS A 76 5.00 2.49 1.25
C HIS A 76 3.67 3.06 0.76
N TYR A 77 3.00 2.29 -0.09
CA TYR A 77 1.73 2.66 -0.70
C TYR A 77 0.71 1.54 -0.57
N VAL A 78 -0.57 1.88 -0.56
CA VAL A 78 -1.68 0.92 -0.69
C VAL A 78 -2.48 1.30 -1.93
N LEU A 79 -2.64 0.34 -2.84
CA LEU A 79 -3.37 0.48 -4.10
C LEU A 79 -4.65 -0.33 -3.98
N CYS A 80 -5.79 0.35 -3.96
CA CYS A 80 -7.08 -0.27 -3.72
C CYS A 80 -7.85 -0.41 -5.03
N THR A 81 -8.35 -1.60 -5.34
CA THR A 81 -9.17 -1.90 -6.52
C THR A 81 -10.30 -2.87 -6.15
N ASP A 82 -11.20 -3.11 -7.09
CA ASP A 82 -12.29 -4.06 -6.93
C ASP A 82 -12.12 -5.23 -7.88
N PHE A 83 -12.36 -6.43 -7.37
CA PHE A 83 -12.59 -7.62 -8.17
C PHE A 83 -14.08 -7.98 -8.16
N LYS A 84 -14.47 -8.93 -9.01
CA LYS A 84 -15.83 -9.48 -9.05
C LYS A 84 -15.84 -10.98 -8.79
N THR A 85 -16.81 -11.43 -8.01
CA THR A 85 -17.15 -12.86 -7.87
C THR A 85 -17.83 -13.38 -9.14
N ALA A 86 -18.09 -14.69 -9.19
CA ALA A 86 -18.92 -15.29 -10.24
C ALA A 86 -20.38 -14.77 -10.24
N SER A 87 -20.91 -14.37 -9.07
CA SER A 87 -22.25 -13.78 -8.92
C SER A 87 -22.30 -12.29 -9.32
N GLY A 88 -21.14 -11.65 -9.56
CA GLY A 88 -21.04 -10.23 -9.90
C GLY A 88 -20.88 -9.30 -8.69
N ASP A 89 -20.70 -9.85 -7.49
CA ASP A 89 -20.49 -9.07 -6.27
C ASP A 89 -19.09 -8.44 -6.26
N SER A 90 -18.97 -7.22 -5.72
CA SER A 90 -17.69 -6.54 -5.58
C SER A 90 -16.89 -7.11 -4.42
N VAL A 91 -15.61 -7.37 -4.66
CA VAL A 91 -14.64 -7.77 -3.63
C VAL A 91 -13.53 -6.75 -3.60
N ASN A 92 -13.34 -6.09 -2.45
CA ASN A 92 -12.26 -5.13 -2.26
C ASN A 92 -10.92 -5.85 -2.23
N VAL A 93 -9.93 -5.30 -2.93
CA VAL A 93 -8.56 -5.80 -2.92
C VAL A 93 -7.59 -4.66 -2.66
N ASP A 94 -6.75 -4.84 -1.63
CA ASP A 94 -5.75 -3.87 -1.21
C ASP A 94 -4.34 -4.42 -1.46
N PHE A 95 -3.63 -3.78 -2.38
CA PHE A 95 -2.25 -4.14 -2.73
C PHE A 95 -1.26 -3.20 -2.05
N TYR A 96 -0.45 -3.73 -1.15
CA TYR A 96 0.60 -3.00 -0.46
C TYR A 96 1.88 -3.04 -1.29
N ALA A 97 2.38 -1.85 -1.64
CA ALA A 97 3.48 -1.66 -2.56
C ALA A 97 4.65 -0.92 -1.91
N SER A 98 5.86 -1.28 -2.32
CA SER A 98 7.08 -0.55 -1.98
C SER A 98 7.87 -0.23 -3.23
N ARG A 99 8.61 0.88 -3.19
CA ARG A 99 9.54 1.25 -4.27
C ARG A 99 10.71 0.27 -4.32
N ARG A 100 11.09 -0.14 -5.52
CA ARG A 100 12.30 -0.90 -5.83
C ARG A 100 12.99 -0.30 -7.06
N GLY A 101 13.98 0.55 -6.80
CA GLY A 101 14.62 1.36 -7.84
C GLY A 101 13.61 2.31 -8.51
N LYS A 102 13.46 2.18 -9.83
CA LYS A 102 12.48 2.96 -10.63
C LYS A 102 11.09 2.30 -10.72
N SER A 103 10.89 1.16 -10.07
CA SER A 103 9.66 0.37 -10.13
C SER A 103 8.99 0.25 -8.77
N PHE A 104 7.79 -0.31 -8.75
CA PHE A 104 7.09 -0.70 -7.52
C PHE A 104 6.90 -2.21 -7.49
N VAL A 105 6.89 -2.77 -6.29
CA VAL A 105 6.59 -4.17 -6.06
C VAL A 105 5.50 -4.31 -5.03
N ILE A 106 4.57 -5.23 -5.29
CA ILE A 106 3.57 -5.64 -4.31
C ILE A 106 4.22 -6.63 -3.35
N PHE A 107 4.21 -6.32 -2.06
CA PHE A 107 4.74 -7.20 -1.01
C PHE A 107 3.63 -7.85 -0.17
N ARG A 108 2.39 -7.34 -0.25
CA ARG A 108 1.23 -7.92 0.43
C ARG A 108 -0.05 -7.61 -0.34
N THR A 109 -0.98 -8.56 -0.33
CA THR A 109 -2.31 -8.43 -0.91
C THR A 109 -3.32 -8.82 0.15
N GLU A 110 -4.32 -7.99 0.38
CA GLU A 110 -5.48 -8.29 1.21
C GLU A 110 -6.72 -8.34 0.33
N ILE A 111 -7.46 -9.45 0.39
CA ILE A 111 -8.68 -9.68 -0.39
C ILE A 111 -9.82 -9.79 0.60
N ASP A 112 -10.88 -9.00 0.40
CA ASP A 112 -12.07 -9.03 1.25
C ASP A 112 -11.77 -8.77 2.74
N ASN A 113 -10.69 -8.02 3.01
CA ASN A 113 -10.18 -7.75 4.35
C ASN A 113 -9.82 -6.27 4.50
N ARG A 114 -10.83 -5.40 4.34
CA ARG A 114 -10.68 -3.93 4.35
C ARG A 114 -10.45 -3.36 5.75
N SER A 115 -10.93 -4.03 6.80
CA SER A 115 -10.93 -3.51 8.17
C SER A 115 -9.54 -3.13 8.72
N PRO A 116 -8.45 -3.88 8.46
CA PRO A 116 -7.11 -3.44 8.84
C PRO A 116 -6.69 -2.12 8.20
N LEU A 117 -6.99 -1.90 6.93
CA LEU A 117 -6.67 -0.66 6.24
C LEU A 117 -7.45 0.53 6.82
N GLU A 118 -8.74 0.35 7.08
CA GLU A 118 -9.57 1.37 7.74
C GLU A 118 -9.04 1.74 9.13
N ALA A 119 -8.58 0.75 9.90
CA ALA A 119 -7.96 0.98 11.20
C ALA A 119 -6.66 1.79 11.07
N LEU A 120 -5.84 1.52 10.03
CA LEU A 120 -4.64 2.31 9.75
C LEU A 120 -4.98 3.75 9.34
N MET A 121 -6.02 3.94 8.53
CA MET A 121 -6.50 5.27 8.13
C MET A 121 -7.02 6.05 9.35
N LYS A 122 -7.85 5.42 10.19
CA LYS A 122 -8.36 6.02 11.43
C LYS A 122 -7.24 6.40 12.39
N ALA A 123 -6.15 5.63 12.42
CA ALA A 123 -4.97 5.91 13.22
C ALA A 123 -4.02 6.95 12.59
N GLY A 124 -4.35 7.52 11.42
CA GLY A 124 -3.50 8.47 10.70
C GLY A 124 -2.21 7.87 10.12
N LYS A 125 -2.09 6.54 10.09
CA LYS A 125 -0.93 5.82 9.53
C LYS A 125 -1.00 5.66 8.02
N VAL A 126 -2.20 5.78 7.48
CA VAL A 126 -2.47 5.75 6.05
C VAL A 126 -3.29 6.97 5.68
N THR A 127 -2.89 7.69 4.63
CA THR A 127 -3.60 8.88 4.15
C THR A 127 -3.89 8.79 2.66
N MET A 128 -5.01 9.37 2.23
CA MET A 128 -5.28 9.57 0.81
C MET A 128 -4.18 10.42 0.20
N THR A 129 -3.69 10.03 -0.97
CA THR A 129 -2.81 10.89 -1.77
C THR A 129 -3.68 11.59 -2.79
N GLU A 130 -3.77 12.92 -2.70
CA GLU A 130 -4.33 13.75 -3.77
C GLU A 130 -3.51 13.59 -5.05
#